data_AF-A0A3S2B550-F1
#
_entry.id   AF-A0A3S2B550-F1
#
_cell.length_a   1.000
_cell.length_b   1.000
_cell.length_c   1.000
_cell.angle_alpha   90.00
_cell.angle_beta   90.00
_cell.angle_gamma   90.00
#
_symmetry.space_group_name_H-M   'P 1'
#
loop_
_entity.id
_entity.type
_entity.pdbx_description
1 polymer ?
#
loop_
_entity_poly.entity_id
_entity_poly.type
_entity_poly.pdbx_seq_one_letter_code
_entity_poly.pdbx_strand_id
1 'polypeptide(L)'
;MTVTASAGETRSRPVQVWLLVWAVALAAVLVVFLLQDRLPWAVNYPASAVVPVADWVSALMRWIKSNLSWLTRSITAVLGVPLDFALNLLAKNFKIGHGADAYVLPRLSWVGVCAAAFIAGHAAGGRKLGLLVGGCFLYIALFGQWTSAMLTLGLISIAVPFCIVTGLFAGIWAWRKPWAERLIVSPALDLMQTIPTFAYLIPMLLLFGNSPVSAMIATAIFATPPMVRATMLGLSRVPSEIDDFSEMAGCTARQKLWRL
;
A
#
# COMPACT_ATOMS: atom_id res chain seq x y z
N MET A 1 40.68 -9.20 68.12
CA MET A 1 40.87 -7.75 67.93
C MET A 1 41.48 -7.57 66.56
N THR A 2 40.89 -6.95 65.54
CA THR A 2 39.73 -6.06 65.40
C THR A 2 39.30 -6.14 63.94
N VAL A 3 38.02 -6.43 63.69
CA VAL A 3 37.40 -6.33 62.36
C VAL A 3 37.09 -4.85 62.11
N THR A 4 37.74 -4.21 61.16
CA THR A 4 37.38 -2.86 60.70
C THR A 4 36.37 -2.97 59.57
N ALA A 5 35.13 -2.55 59.87
CA ALA A 5 34.07 -2.41 58.90
C ALA A 5 34.40 -1.29 57.89
N SER A 6 34.49 -1.67 56.61
CA SER A 6 34.45 -0.72 55.49
C SER A 6 33.01 -0.25 55.32
N ALA A 7 32.77 1.03 55.59
CA ALA A 7 31.48 1.68 55.48
C ALA A 7 30.96 1.62 54.03
N GLY A 8 29.71 1.18 53.89
CA GLY A 8 29.05 1.02 52.60
C GLY A 8 29.00 2.33 51.80
N GLU A 9 29.50 2.26 50.57
CA GLU A 9 29.15 3.19 49.50
C GLU A 9 27.63 3.09 49.26
N THR A 10 26.86 3.98 49.87
CA THR A 10 25.48 4.22 49.43
C THR A 10 25.52 4.93 48.08
N ARG A 11 25.65 4.14 47.00
CA ARG A 11 25.33 4.53 45.61
C ARG A 11 23.83 4.80 45.50
N SER A 12 23.38 5.91 46.06
CA SER A 12 22.02 6.39 45.88
C SER A 12 22.11 7.90 45.72
N ARG A 13 21.83 8.42 44.51
CA ARG A 13 21.26 9.76 44.27
C ARG A 13 21.08 10.23 42.82
N PRO A 14 21.36 9.50 41.71
CA PRO A 14 21.00 10.06 40.40
C PRO A 14 19.47 10.18 40.27
N VAL A 15 18.71 9.22 40.79
CA VAL A 15 17.23 9.22 40.74
C VAL A 15 16.62 10.40 41.49
N GLN A 16 17.21 10.81 42.62
CA GLN A 16 16.67 11.90 43.45
C GLN A 16 16.89 13.29 42.82
N VAL A 17 18.01 13.48 42.12
CA VAL A 17 18.28 14.71 41.35
C VAL A 17 17.33 14.81 40.15
N TRP A 18 17.11 13.72 39.42
CA TRP A 18 16.15 13.70 38.31
C TRP A 18 14.71 13.96 38.77
N LEU A 19 14.30 13.42 39.92
CA LEU A 19 12.97 13.71 40.50
C LEU A 19 12.80 15.20 40.83
N LEU A 20 13.84 15.87 41.34
CA LEU A 20 13.82 17.31 41.58
C LEU A 20 13.74 18.10 40.28
N VAL A 21 14.52 17.72 39.25
CA VAL A 21 14.47 18.37 37.92
C VAL A 21 13.07 18.25 37.30
N TRP A 22 12.45 17.07 37.38
CA TRP A 22 11.09 16.87 36.91
C TRP A 22 10.05 17.64 37.73
N ALA A 23 10.20 17.68 39.07
CA ALA A 23 9.31 18.47 39.93
C ALA A 23 9.39 19.97 39.62
N VAL A 24 10.60 20.51 39.38
CA VAL A 24 10.80 21.90 38.98
C VAL A 24 10.22 22.17 37.59
N ALA A 25 10.43 21.28 36.62
CA ALA A 25 9.85 21.41 35.29
C ALA A 25 8.32 21.39 35.32
N LEU A 26 7.73 20.50 36.13
CA LEU A 26 6.28 20.37 36.28
C LEU A 26 5.69 21.60 36.99
N ALA A 27 6.37 22.11 38.02
CA ALA A 27 6.00 23.37 38.67
C ALA A 27 6.07 24.55 37.69
N ALA A 28 7.09 24.62 36.83
CA ALA A 28 7.21 25.67 35.81
C ALA A 28 6.08 25.61 34.78
N VAL A 29 5.72 24.41 34.31
CA VAL A 29 4.55 24.22 33.41
C VAL A 29 3.25 24.62 34.12
N LEU A 30 3.09 24.27 35.40
CA LEU A 30 1.90 24.60 36.19
C LEU A 30 1.75 26.11 36.41
N VAL A 31 2.88 26.81 36.63
CA VAL A 31 2.91 28.28 36.73
C VAL A 31 2.53 28.94 35.40
N VAL A 32 3.03 28.44 34.27
CA VAL A 32 2.66 28.95 32.93
C VAL A 32 1.19 28.68 32.63
N PHE A 33 0.66 27.52 33.03
CA PHE A 33 -0.75 27.16 32.89
C PHE A 33 -1.67 28.06 33.73
N LEU A 34 -1.33 28.31 34.99
CA LEU A 34 -2.12 29.20 35.88
C LEU A 34 -2.07 30.67 35.45
N LEU A 35 -1.00 31.09 34.76
CA LEU A 35 -0.81 32.45 34.24
C LEU A 35 -1.23 32.58 32.77
N GLN A 36 -2.01 31.63 32.23
CA GLN A 36 -2.44 31.62 30.83
C GLN A 36 -3.12 32.93 30.38
N ASP A 37 -3.87 33.58 31.26
CA ASP A 37 -4.60 34.81 30.96
C ASP A 37 -3.68 36.05 30.87
N ARG A 38 -2.50 36.00 31.49
CA ARG A 38 -1.52 37.11 31.49
C ARG A 38 -0.40 36.93 30.46
N LEU A 39 -0.16 35.71 29.99
CA LEU A 39 0.91 35.38 29.04
C LEU A 39 0.36 34.58 27.84
N PRO A 40 -0.50 35.18 27.00
CA PRO A 40 -1.10 34.49 25.85
C PRO A 40 -0.07 33.99 24.82
N TRP A 41 1.10 34.64 24.75
CA TRP A 41 2.23 34.25 23.88
C TRP A 41 3.03 33.06 24.42
N ALA A 42 2.95 32.77 25.73
CA ALA A 42 3.63 31.64 26.36
C ALA A 42 2.76 30.36 26.29
N VAL A 43 1.45 30.51 26.17
CA VAL A 43 0.49 29.40 26.05
C VAL A 43 0.20 29.06 24.60
N ASN A 44 -0.02 30.07 23.75
CA ASN A 44 -0.28 29.85 22.33
C ASN A 44 0.96 30.19 21.51
N TYR A 45 1.47 29.21 20.78
CA TYR A 45 2.55 29.44 19.83
C TYR A 45 2.11 30.49 18.80
N PRO A 46 2.89 31.57 18.60
CA PRO A 46 2.46 32.70 17.78
C PRO A 46 2.22 32.28 16.34
N ALA A 47 1.02 32.57 15.81
CA ALA A 47 0.62 32.19 14.46
C ALA A 47 1.56 32.76 13.36
N SER A 48 2.17 33.92 13.61
CA SER A 48 3.16 34.53 12.70
C SER A 48 4.50 33.79 12.62
N ALA A 49 4.82 32.94 13.61
CA ALA A 49 6.01 32.10 13.62
C ALA A 49 5.74 30.68 13.11
N VAL A 50 4.50 30.37 12.73
CA VAL A 50 4.14 29.09 12.12
C VAL A 50 4.60 29.11 10.67
N VAL A 51 5.50 28.19 10.32
CA VAL A 51 5.94 28.02 8.93
C VAL A 51 4.75 27.50 8.10
N PRO A 52 4.37 28.17 6.99
CA PRO A 52 3.17 27.83 6.21
C PRO A 52 3.38 26.62 5.28
N VAL A 53 3.86 25.51 5.84
CA VAL A 53 4.15 24.26 5.10
C VAL A 53 2.88 23.73 4.42
N ALA A 54 1.72 23.84 5.08
CA ALA A 54 0.44 23.41 4.54
C ALA A 54 0.07 24.15 3.25
N ASP A 55 0.35 25.46 3.17
CA ASP A 55 0.07 26.26 1.98
C ASP A 55 1.00 25.88 0.83
N TRP A 56 2.27 25.60 1.13
CA TRP A 56 3.24 25.13 0.14
C TRP A 56 2.86 23.76 -0.43
N VAL A 57 2.49 22.81 0.44
CA VAL A 57 2.04 21.48 0.01
C VAL A 57 0.75 21.58 -0.80
N SER A 58 -0.19 22.43 -0.38
CA SER A 58 -1.43 22.67 -1.12
C SER A 58 -1.20 23.33 -2.48
N ALA A 59 -0.29 24.30 -2.56
CA ALA A 59 0.12 24.94 -3.80
C ALA A 59 0.79 23.93 -4.75
N LEU A 60 1.70 23.10 -4.23
CA LEU A 60 2.32 22.01 -4.98
C LEU A 60 1.27 21.03 -5.51
N MET A 61 0.33 20.60 -4.68
CA MET A 61 -0.70 19.64 -5.09
C MET A 61 -1.63 20.22 -6.17
N ARG A 62 -1.98 21.51 -6.05
CA ARG A 62 -2.74 22.23 -7.09
C ARG A 62 -1.96 22.30 -8.40
N TRP A 63 -0.67 22.62 -8.34
CA TRP A 63 0.21 22.67 -9.50
C TRP A 63 0.36 21.29 -10.17
N ILE A 64 0.53 20.22 -9.39
CA ILE A 64 0.59 18.85 -9.91
C ILE A 64 -0.73 18.52 -10.60
N LYS A 65 -1.87 18.81 -9.96
CA LYS A 65 -3.19 18.52 -10.53
C LYS A 65 -3.46 19.31 -11.81
N SER A 66 -3.05 20.57 -11.90
CA SER A 66 -3.25 21.39 -13.11
C SER A 66 -2.36 20.93 -14.26
N ASN A 67 -1.10 20.58 -13.98
CA ASN A 67 -0.12 20.30 -15.02
C ASN A 67 -0.11 18.83 -15.45
N LEU A 68 -0.39 17.90 -14.53
CA LEU A 68 -0.44 16.46 -14.79
C LEU A 68 -1.88 15.95 -14.94
N SER A 69 -2.87 16.85 -15.11
CA SER A 69 -4.27 16.43 -15.29
C SER A 69 -4.43 15.50 -16.49
N TRP A 70 -3.68 15.76 -17.56
CA TRP A 70 -3.72 14.94 -18.77
C TRP A 70 -3.21 13.52 -18.46
N LEU A 71 -2.08 13.39 -17.75
CA LEU A 71 -1.45 12.11 -17.42
C LEU A 71 -2.31 11.30 -16.47
N THR A 72 -2.80 11.92 -15.39
CA THR A 72 -3.69 11.28 -14.42
C THR A 72 -4.96 10.76 -15.09
N ARG A 73 -5.57 11.56 -15.99
CA ARG A 73 -6.74 11.14 -16.78
C ARG A 73 -6.43 10.02 -17.76
N SER A 74 -5.28 10.06 -18.43
CA SER A 74 -4.84 8.98 -19.33
C SER A 74 -4.65 7.66 -18.58
N ILE A 75 -4.00 7.69 -17.41
CA ILE A 75 -3.84 6.51 -16.55
C ILE A 75 -5.20 6.00 -16.09
N THR A 76 -6.09 6.89 -15.61
CA THR A 76 -7.45 6.49 -15.22
C THR A 76 -8.23 5.89 -16.38
N ALA A 77 -8.10 6.42 -17.59
CA ALA A 77 -8.78 5.87 -18.77
C ALA A 77 -8.26 4.47 -19.09
N VAL A 78 -6.94 4.28 -19.13
CA VAL A 78 -6.33 2.98 -19.46
C VAL A 78 -6.62 1.92 -18.39
N LEU A 79 -6.45 2.26 -17.12
CA LEU A 79 -6.71 1.36 -16.00
C LEU A 79 -8.21 1.16 -15.73
N GLY A 80 -9.02 2.16 -16.07
CA GLY A 80 -10.47 2.13 -15.92
C GLY A 80 -11.13 1.12 -16.86
N VAL A 81 -10.63 0.93 -18.09
CA VAL A 81 -11.20 -0.03 -19.04
C VAL A 81 -11.33 -1.46 -18.46
N PRO A 82 -10.23 -2.13 -18.04
CA PRO A 82 -10.33 -3.48 -17.47
C PRO A 82 -11.04 -3.49 -16.12
N LEU A 83 -10.89 -2.43 -15.31
CA LEU A 83 -11.52 -2.34 -13.99
C LEU A 83 -13.04 -2.21 -14.10
N ASP A 84 -13.55 -1.28 -14.91
CA ASP A 84 -14.97 -1.10 -15.14
C ASP A 84 -15.57 -2.34 -15.80
N PHE A 85 -14.83 -3.00 -16.70
CA PHE A 85 -15.26 -4.29 -17.23
C PHE A 85 -15.46 -5.33 -16.11
N ALA A 86 -14.47 -5.52 -15.23
CA ALA A 86 -14.58 -6.48 -14.12
C ALA A 86 -15.70 -6.11 -13.14
N LEU A 87 -15.83 -4.82 -12.78
CA LEU A 87 -16.85 -4.34 -11.85
C LEU A 87 -18.27 -4.42 -12.45
N ASN A 88 -18.44 -4.12 -13.74
CA ASN A 88 -19.73 -4.22 -14.41
C ASN A 88 -20.14 -5.68 -14.60
N LEU A 89 -19.18 -6.56 -14.92
CA LEU A 89 -19.39 -7.99 -15.08
C LEU A 89 -19.80 -8.66 -13.77
N LEU A 90 -19.17 -8.31 -12.64
CA LEU A 90 -19.39 -8.98 -11.36
C LEU A 90 -20.40 -8.28 -10.44
N ALA A 91 -20.49 -6.95 -10.45
CA ALA A 91 -21.19 -6.19 -9.41
C ALA A 91 -22.26 -5.20 -9.91
N LYS A 92 -22.01 -4.41 -10.96
CA LYS A 92 -22.85 -3.23 -11.26
C LYS A 92 -23.84 -3.35 -12.43
N ASN A 93 -23.65 -4.25 -13.39
CA ASN A 93 -24.28 -4.28 -14.72
C ASN A 93 -23.57 -3.37 -15.74
N PHE A 94 -23.55 -3.77 -17.00
CA PHE A 94 -23.06 -2.92 -18.09
C PHE A 94 -24.15 -1.95 -18.51
N LYS A 95 -23.81 -0.66 -18.60
CA LYS A 95 -24.69 0.37 -19.14
C LYS A 95 -24.10 0.87 -20.45
N ILE A 96 -24.78 0.63 -21.55
CA ILE A 96 -24.37 1.10 -22.87
C ILE A 96 -25.34 2.21 -23.30
N GLY A 97 -24.86 3.46 -23.30
CA GLY A 97 -25.63 4.66 -23.62
C GLY A 97 -25.69 5.70 -22.48
N HIS A 98 -26.27 6.86 -22.77
CA HIS A 98 -26.50 7.94 -21.82
C HIS A 98 -27.99 8.22 -21.67
N GLY A 99 -28.47 8.42 -20.45
CA GLY A 99 -29.88 8.78 -20.17
C GLY A 99 -30.76 7.60 -19.74
N ALA A 100 -32.07 7.80 -19.79
CA ALA A 100 -33.07 6.82 -19.38
C ALA A 100 -33.18 5.61 -20.34
N ASP A 101 -32.74 5.78 -21.59
CA ASP A 101 -32.81 4.76 -22.65
C ASP A 101 -31.52 3.90 -22.76
N ALA A 102 -30.67 3.93 -21.74
CA ALA A 102 -29.44 3.15 -21.76
C ALA A 102 -29.73 1.65 -21.71
N TYR A 103 -29.15 0.89 -22.65
CA TYR A 103 -29.26 -0.56 -22.64
C TYR A 103 -28.44 -1.12 -21.47
N VAL A 104 -29.12 -1.80 -20.55
CA VAL A 104 -28.49 -2.41 -19.36
C VAL A 104 -28.30 -3.90 -19.62
N LEU A 105 -27.07 -4.35 -19.87
CA LEU A 105 -26.79 -5.78 -19.81
C LEU A 105 -26.57 -6.20 -18.36
N PRO A 106 -27.29 -7.24 -17.88
CA PRO A 106 -27.16 -7.69 -16.50
C PRO A 106 -25.76 -8.25 -16.23
N ARG A 107 -25.30 -8.04 -15.00
CA ARG A 107 -24.11 -8.69 -14.43
C ARG A 107 -24.27 -10.21 -14.39
N LEU A 108 -23.17 -10.92 -14.18
CA LEU A 108 -23.21 -12.38 -14.03
C LEU A 108 -24.16 -12.81 -12.90
N SER A 109 -24.92 -13.87 -13.17
CA SER A 109 -25.80 -14.48 -12.17
C SER A 109 -24.97 -15.00 -10.99
N TRP A 110 -25.46 -14.76 -9.78
CA TRP A 110 -24.77 -15.22 -8.56
C TRP A 110 -24.60 -16.74 -8.53
N VAL A 111 -25.58 -17.47 -9.07
CA VAL A 111 -25.51 -18.93 -9.23
C VAL A 111 -24.39 -19.32 -10.19
N GLY A 112 -24.25 -18.58 -11.30
CA GLY A 112 -23.20 -18.80 -12.29
C GLY A 112 -21.79 -18.56 -11.71
N VAL A 113 -21.64 -17.49 -10.91
CA VAL A 113 -20.37 -17.20 -10.22
C VAL A 113 -20.05 -18.26 -9.17
N CYS A 114 -21.04 -18.72 -8.38
CA CYS A 114 -20.83 -19.81 -7.42
C CYS A 114 -20.43 -21.11 -8.12
N ALA A 115 -21.09 -21.44 -9.23
CA ALA A 115 -20.76 -22.62 -10.04
C ALA A 115 -19.34 -22.50 -10.65
N ALA A 116 -18.99 -21.34 -11.19
CA ALA A 116 -17.65 -21.08 -11.71
C ALA A 116 -16.57 -21.21 -10.61
N ALA A 117 -16.84 -20.69 -9.41
CA ALA A 117 -15.94 -20.81 -8.27
C ALA A 117 -15.77 -22.27 -7.82
N PHE A 118 -16.87 -23.04 -7.78
CA PHE A 118 -16.84 -24.48 -7.51
C PHE A 118 -16.01 -25.23 -8.56
N ILE A 119 -16.24 -24.97 -9.85
CA ILE A 119 -15.51 -25.62 -10.95
C ILE A 119 -14.02 -25.28 -10.88
N ALA A 120 -13.67 -24.01 -10.64
CA ALA A 120 -12.29 -23.57 -10.49
C ALA A 120 -11.60 -24.27 -9.30
N GLY A 121 -12.27 -24.34 -8.14
CA GLY A 121 -11.77 -25.07 -6.98
C GLY A 121 -11.63 -26.58 -7.25
N HIS A 122 -12.58 -27.15 -8.00
CA HIS A 122 -12.54 -28.56 -8.39
C HIS A 122 -11.36 -28.87 -9.31
N ALA A 123 -11.08 -28.01 -10.28
CA ALA A 123 -9.97 -28.15 -11.21
C ALA A 123 -8.60 -28.01 -10.51
N ALA A 124 -8.50 -27.14 -9.50
CA ALA A 124 -7.23 -26.88 -8.81
C ALA A 124 -6.85 -27.97 -7.76
N GLY A 125 -7.82 -28.61 -7.11
CA GLY A 125 -7.55 -29.51 -5.98
C GLY A 125 -8.59 -30.60 -5.74
N GLY A 126 -9.41 -30.91 -6.73
CA GLY A 126 -10.42 -31.97 -6.66
C GLY A 126 -11.70 -31.57 -5.94
N ARG A 127 -12.62 -32.55 -5.75
CA ARG A 127 -14.01 -32.30 -5.31
C ARG A 127 -14.12 -31.60 -3.96
N LYS A 128 -13.24 -31.93 -3.01
CA LYS A 128 -13.24 -31.35 -1.65
C LYS A 128 -12.97 -29.84 -1.70
N LEU A 129 -11.98 -29.42 -2.49
CA LEU A 129 -11.66 -28.00 -2.66
C LEU A 129 -12.78 -27.26 -3.41
N GLY A 130 -13.36 -27.88 -4.45
CA GLY A 130 -14.52 -27.31 -5.15
C GLY A 130 -15.70 -27.03 -4.21
N LEU A 131 -16.09 -28.01 -3.38
CA LEU A 131 -17.15 -27.85 -2.39
C LEU A 131 -16.84 -26.76 -1.37
N LEU A 132 -15.60 -26.67 -0.90
CA LEU A 132 -15.17 -25.63 0.03
C LEU A 132 -15.32 -24.24 -0.60
N VAL A 133 -14.77 -24.04 -1.80
CA VAL A 133 -14.81 -22.74 -2.51
C VAL A 133 -16.24 -22.34 -2.87
N GLY A 134 -17.02 -23.27 -3.44
CA GLY A 134 -18.43 -23.03 -3.76
C GLY A 134 -19.25 -22.71 -2.50
N GLY A 135 -18.99 -23.41 -1.40
CA GLY A 135 -19.59 -23.15 -0.09
C GLY A 135 -19.25 -21.77 0.46
N CYS A 136 -18.01 -21.30 0.31
CA CYS A 136 -17.63 -19.93 0.71
C CYS A 136 -18.35 -18.86 -0.10
N PHE A 137 -18.51 -19.04 -1.41
CA PHE A 137 -19.26 -18.09 -2.25
C PHE A 137 -20.76 -18.11 -1.90
N LEU A 138 -21.33 -19.29 -1.67
CA LEU A 138 -22.70 -19.43 -1.22
C LEU A 138 -22.91 -18.75 0.14
N TYR A 139 -21.97 -18.92 1.08
CA TYR A 139 -21.99 -18.24 2.37
C TYR A 139 -22.07 -16.71 2.21
N ILE A 140 -21.23 -16.11 1.35
CA ILE A 140 -21.28 -14.66 1.08
C ILE A 140 -22.66 -14.23 0.56
N ALA A 141 -23.29 -15.04 -0.31
CA ALA A 141 -24.62 -14.78 -0.81
C ALA A 141 -25.68 -14.84 0.30
N LEU A 142 -25.63 -15.85 1.16
CA LEU A 142 -26.59 -16.06 2.26
C LEU A 142 -26.56 -14.92 3.29
N PHE A 143 -25.38 -14.35 3.56
CA PHE A 143 -25.21 -13.24 4.50
C PHE A 143 -25.44 -11.85 3.86
N GLY A 144 -25.90 -11.79 2.62
CA GLY A 144 -26.25 -10.54 1.95
C GLY A 144 -25.05 -9.66 1.57
N GLN A 145 -23.81 -10.16 1.65
CA GLN A 145 -22.59 -9.42 1.33
C GLN A 145 -22.12 -9.60 -0.12
N TRP A 146 -22.98 -10.15 -0.98
CA TRP A 146 -22.64 -10.45 -2.38
C TRP A 146 -22.10 -9.25 -3.16
N THR A 147 -22.81 -8.11 -3.13
CA THR A 147 -22.41 -6.93 -3.90
C THR A 147 -21.05 -6.39 -3.45
N SER A 148 -20.84 -6.26 -2.14
CA SER A 148 -19.56 -5.79 -1.56
C SER A 148 -18.41 -6.74 -1.90
N ALA A 149 -18.65 -8.05 -1.83
CA ALA A 149 -17.66 -9.05 -2.18
C ALA A 149 -17.33 -9.03 -3.68
N MET A 150 -18.32 -8.90 -4.56
CA MET A 150 -18.08 -8.82 -6.01
C MET A 150 -17.35 -7.54 -6.43
N LEU A 151 -17.61 -6.40 -5.75
CA LEU A 151 -16.84 -5.17 -5.95
C LEU A 151 -15.36 -5.39 -5.59
N THR A 152 -15.12 -6.04 -4.45
CA THR A 152 -13.75 -6.35 -3.98
C THR A 152 -13.07 -7.33 -4.93
N LEU A 153 -13.75 -8.40 -5.33
CA LEU A 153 -13.23 -9.41 -6.25
C LEU A 153 -12.89 -8.80 -7.61
N GLY A 154 -13.77 -7.96 -8.16
CA GLY A 154 -13.54 -7.28 -9.44
C GLY A 154 -12.41 -6.25 -9.39
N LEU A 155 -12.22 -5.58 -8.25
CA LEU A 155 -11.07 -4.70 -8.07
C LEU A 155 -9.76 -5.49 -7.97
N ILE A 156 -9.74 -6.55 -7.14
CA ILE A 156 -8.56 -7.39 -6.92
C ILE A 156 -8.17 -8.16 -8.19
N SER A 157 -9.13 -8.62 -8.99
CA SER A 157 -8.85 -9.35 -10.23
C SER A 157 -8.06 -8.55 -11.25
N ILE A 158 -8.16 -7.21 -11.21
CA ILE A 158 -7.34 -6.31 -12.05
C ILE A 158 -6.11 -5.81 -11.28
N ALA A 159 -6.25 -5.49 -10.00
CA ALA A 159 -5.15 -4.98 -9.18
C ALA A 159 -3.99 -5.97 -9.06
N VAL A 160 -4.28 -7.26 -8.85
CA VAL A 160 -3.24 -8.29 -8.61
C VAL A 160 -2.37 -8.51 -9.85
N PRO A 161 -2.92 -8.78 -11.05
CA PRO A 161 -2.11 -8.86 -12.26
C PRO A 161 -1.31 -7.59 -12.52
N PHE A 162 -1.90 -6.41 -12.27
CA PHE A 162 -1.19 -5.14 -12.39
C PHE A 162 0.02 -5.06 -11.43
N CYS A 163 -0.14 -5.49 -10.17
CA CYS A 163 0.96 -5.54 -9.18
C CYS A 163 2.02 -6.58 -9.54
N ILE A 164 1.62 -7.73 -10.07
CA ILE A 164 2.55 -8.77 -10.52
C ILE A 164 3.41 -8.23 -11.67
N VAL A 165 2.78 -7.62 -12.68
CA VAL A 165 3.48 -7.09 -13.85
C VAL A 165 4.44 -5.95 -13.44
N THR A 166 3.94 -4.96 -12.71
CA THR A 166 4.75 -3.82 -12.26
C THR A 166 5.85 -4.24 -11.29
N GLY A 167 5.54 -5.12 -10.34
CA GLY A 167 6.49 -5.67 -9.38
C GLY A 167 7.58 -6.51 -10.03
N LEU A 168 7.23 -7.37 -11.00
CA LEU A 168 8.18 -8.18 -11.76
C LEU A 168 9.14 -7.28 -12.55
N PHE A 169 8.63 -6.28 -13.28
CA PHE A 169 9.48 -5.38 -14.06
C PHE A 169 10.40 -4.54 -13.17
N ALA A 170 9.88 -3.98 -12.08
CA ALA A 170 10.69 -3.21 -11.14
C ALA A 170 11.74 -4.10 -10.44
N GLY A 171 11.38 -5.34 -10.08
CA GLY A 171 12.31 -6.29 -9.45
C GLY A 171 13.42 -6.77 -10.39
N ILE A 172 13.09 -7.07 -11.65
CA ILE A 172 14.09 -7.37 -12.69
C ILE A 172 15.02 -6.18 -12.89
N TRP A 173 14.49 -4.95 -12.95
CA TRP A 173 15.28 -3.75 -13.15
C TRP A 173 16.25 -3.50 -11.97
N ALA A 174 15.76 -3.65 -10.74
CA ALA A 174 16.58 -3.57 -9.52
C ALA A 174 17.71 -4.60 -9.54
N TRP A 175 17.38 -5.87 -9.78
CA TRP A 175 18.35 -6.97 -9.82
C TRP A 175 19.43 -6.75 -10.90
N ARG A 176 19.07 -6.25 -12.09
CA ARG A 176 20.04 -5.99 -13.16
C ARG A 176 20.96 -4.80 -12.90
N LYS A 177 20.58 -3.87 -12.03
CA LYS A 177 21.28 -2.59 -11.83
C LYS A 177 21.43 -2.33 -10.33
N PRO A 178 22.59 -2.70 -9.72
CA PRO A 178 22.82 -2.52 -8.29
C PRO A 178 22.65 -1.08 -7.79
N TRP A 179 22.97 -0.10 -8.65
CA TRP A 179 22.74 1.32 -8.33
C TRP A 179 21.26 1.66 -8.27
N ALA A 180 20.43 1.10 -9.15
CA ALA A 180 18.99 1.37 -9.19
C ALA A 180 18.29 0.70 -8.01
N GLU A 181 18.70 -0.51 -7.65
CA GLU A 181 18.28 -1.18 -6.42
C GLU A 181 18.54 -0.29 -5.20
N ARG A 182 19.80 0.13 -4.99
CA ARG A 182 20.22 0.82 -3.77
C ARG A 182 19.70 2.25 -3.67
N LEU A 183 19.67 2.99 -4.77
CA LEU A 183 19.35 4.43 -4.75
C LEU A 183 17.88 4.75 -4.99
N ILE A 184 17.15 3.89 -5.70
CA ILE A 184 15.78 4.19 -6.16
C ILE A 184 14.80 3.17 -5.58
N VAL A 185 15.00 1.89 -5.89
CA VAL A 185 13.97 0.88 -5.62
C VAL A 185 13.84 0.61 -4.12
N SER A 186 14.91 0.22 -3.43
CA SER A 186 14.85 -0.11 -1.99
C SER A 186 14.30 1.04 -1.14
N PRO A 187 14.77 2.30 -1.27
CA PRO A 187 14.19 3.42 -0.53
C PRO A 187 12.71 3.66 -0.84
N ALA A 188 12.29 3.50 -2.11
CA ALA A 188 10.88 3.63 -2.49
C ALA A 188 10.02 2.51 -1.87
N LEU A 189 10.51 1.27 -1.88
CA LEU A 189 9.81 0.13 -1.26
C LEU A 189 9.68 0.31 0.25
N ASP A 190 10.72 0.82 0.91
CA ASP A 190 10.70 1.08 2.35
C ASP A 190 9.72 2.23 2.69
N LEU A 191 9.66 3.26 1.85
CA LEU A 191 8.66 4.32 1.98
C LEU A 191 7.24 3.76 1.84
N MET A 192 6.99 2.97 0.78
CA MET A 192 5.71 2.32 0.48
C MET A 192 5.16 1.46 1.63
N GLN A 193 6.05 0.90 2.45
CA GLN A 193 5.68 0.03 3.56
C GLN A 193 5.59 0.73 4.92
N THR A 194 6.24 1.88 5.08
CA THR A 194 6.31 2.60 6.36
C THR A 194 5.22 3.64 6.53
N ILE A 195 4.72 4.22 5.42
CA ILE A 195 3.61 5.18 5.47
C ILE A 195 2.28 4.42 5.63
N PRO A 196 1.38 4.88 6.52
CA PRO A 196 0.08 4.26 6.70
C PRO A 196 -0.79 4.38 5.44
N THR A 197 -1.59 3.35 5.15
CA THR A 197 -2.39 3.24 3.92
C THR A 197 -3.29 4.47 3.66
N PHE A 198 -3.86 5.06 4.72
CA PHE A 198 -4.71 6.25 4.60
C PHE A 198 -3.98 7.47 4.05
N ALA A 199 -2.69 7.63 4.34
CA ALA A 199 -1.89 8.76 3.85
C ALA A 199 -1.69 8.68 2.33
N TYR A 200 -1.70 7.49 1.73
CA TYR A 200 -1.68 7.32 0.27
C TYR A 200 -3.04 7.56 -0.38
N LEU A 201 -4.12 7.23 0.30
CA LEU A 201 -5.46 7.33 -0.27
C LEU A 201 -5.84 8.78 -0.60
N ILE A 202 -5.49 9.73 0.27
CA ILE A 202 -5.86 11.15 0.10
C ILE A 202 -5.25 11.76 -1.19
N PRO A 203 -3.93 11.71 -1.43
CA PRO A 203 -3.36 12.19 -2.69
C PRO A 203 -3.92 11.48 -3.92
N MET A 204 -4.17 10.17 -3.85
CA MET A 204 -4.73 9.43 -4.99
C MET A 204 -6.14 9.92 -5.34
N LEU A 205 -7.00 10.17 -4.36
CA LEU A 205 -8.33 10.73 -4.58
C LEU A 205 -8.28 12.15 -5.16
N LEU A 206 -7.29 12.96 -4.75
CA LEU A 206 -7.12 14.32 -5.27
C LEU A 206 -6.65 14.34 -6.73
N LEU A 207 -5.76 13.40 -7.11
CA LEU A 207 -5.15 13.30 -8.43
C LEU A 207 -6.04 12.55 -9.44
N PHE A 208 -6.60 11.40 -9.03
CA PHE A 208 -7.37 10.51 -9.90
C PHE A 208 -8.90 10.66 -9.73
N GLY A 209 -9.34 11.46 -8.76
CA GLY A 209 -10.75 11.68 -8.45
C GLY A 209 -11.36 10.55 -7.61
N ASN A 210 -12.64 10.67 -7.33
CA ASN A 210 -13.42 9.67 -6.59
C ASN A 210 -13.79 8.47 -7.49
N SER A 211 -12.79 7.76 -8.00
CA SER A 211 -12.95 6.62 -8.90
C SER A 211 -12.44 5.33 -8.26
N PRO A 212 -13.03 4.15 -8.56
CA PRO A 212 -12.47 2.85 -8.18
C PRO A 212 -10.99 2.66 -8.58
N VAL A 213 -10.55 3.33 -9.65
CA VAL A 213 -9.15 3.31 -10.08
C VAL A 213 -8.22 3.91 -9.02
N SER A 214 -8.63 4.96 -8.31
CA SER A 214 -7.85 5.55 -7.23
C SER A 214 -7.61 4.54 -6.10
N ALA A 215 -8.65 3.78 -5.73
CA ALA A 215 -8.55 2.72 -4.72
C ALA A 215 -7.65 1.57 -5.20
N MET A 216 -7.74 1.21 -6.49
CA MET A 216 -6.87 0.21 -7.10
C MET A 216 -5.40 0.63 -7.05
N ILE A 217 -5.08 1.89 -7.41
CA ILE A 217 -3.71 2.41 -7.38
C ILE A 217 -3.18 2.45 -5.95
N ALA A 218 -3.96 2.94 -4.98
CA ALA A 218 -3.56 2.95 -3.58
C ALA A 218 -3.27 1.53 -3.05
N THR A 219 -4.11 0.56 -3.41
CA THR A 219 -3.90 -0.86 -3.10
C THR A 219 -2.64 -1.40 -3.76
N ALA A 220 -2.39 -1.03 -5.02
CA ALA A 220 -1.21 -1.45 -5.76
C ALA A 220 0.09 -0.91 -5.15
N ILE A 221 0.10 0.35 -4.68
CA ILE A 221 1.24 0.94 -3.98
C ILE A 221 1.60 0.09 -2.75
N PHE A 222 0.59 -0.35 -2.00
CA PHE A 222 0.82 -1.18 -0.81
C PHE A 222 1.25 -2.62 -1.15
N ALA A 223 0.71 -3.20 -2.24
CA ALA A 223 0.95 -4.60 -2.61
C ALA A 223 2.20 -4.82 -3.48
N THR A 224 2.73 -3.80 -4.14
CA THR A 224 3.89 -3.92 -5.05
C THR A 224 5.21 -4.27 -4.34
N PRO A 225 5.55 -3.68 -3.16
CA PRO A 225 6.82 -3.95 -2.50
C PRO A 225 7.17 -5.42 -2.24
N PRO A 226 6.28 -6.27 -1.66
CA PRO A 226 6.58 -7.69 -1.50
C PRO A 226 6.81 -8.40 -2.84
N MET A 227 6.10 -8.01 -3.90
CA MET A 227 6.31 -8.59 -5.24
C MET A 227 7.69 -8.26 -5.79
N VAL A 228 8.12 -6.99 -5.69
CA VAL A 228 9.46 -6.56 -6.14
C VAL A 228 10.56 -7.32 -5.39
N ARG A 229 10.46 -7.40 -4.06
CA ARG A 229 11.45 -8.12 -3.24
C ARG A 229 11.45 -9.62 -3.53
N ALA A 230 10.29 -10.22 -3.74
CA ALA A 230 10.19 -11.64 -4.11
C ALA A 230 10.86 -11.90 -5.46
N THR A 231 10.65 -11.04 -6.46
CA THR A 231 11.34 -11.14 -7.76
C THR A 231 12.85 -11.01 -7.61
N MET A 232 13.33 -9.99 -6.89
CA MET A 232 14.78 -9.81 -6.66
C MET A 232 15.40 -11.01 -5.95
N LEU A 233 14.75 -11.50 -4.90
CA LEU A 233 15.21 -12.66 -4.14
C LEU A 233 15.24 -13.91 -5.02
N GLY A 234 14.19 -14.14 -5.82
CA GLY A 234 14.12 -15.24 -6.77
C GLY A 234 15.28 -15.23 -7.76
N LEU A 235 15.55 -14.08 -8.39
CA LEU A 235 16.65 -13.92 -9.34
C LEU A 235 18.04 -14.03 -8.69
N SER A 236 18.20 -13.55 -7.44
CA SER A 236 19.46 -13.66 -6.70
C SER A 236 19.78 -15.07 -6.22
N ARG A 237 18.79 -15.97 -6.18
CA ARG A 237 18.94 -17.36 -5.73
C ARG A 237 19.18 -18.35 -6.86
N VAL A 238 19.30 -17.88 -8.09
CA VAL A 238 19.66 -18.74 -9.23
C VAL A 238 21.08 -19.29 -8.98
N PRO A 239 21.27 -20.63 -9.01
CA PRO A 239 22.58 -21.24 -8.83
C PRO A 239 23.59 -20.78 -9.88
N SER A 240 24.86 -20.62 -9.50
CA SER A 240 25.91 -20.15 -10.42
C SER A 240 26.15 -21.12 -11.58
N GLU A 241 25.86 -22.40 -11.41
CA GLU A 241 26.00 -23.42 -12.46
C GLU A 241 25.08 -23.15 -13.66
N ILE A 242 23.91 -22.55 -13.42
CA ILE A 242 23.00 -22.14 -14.50
C ILE A 242 23.58 -20.94 -15.25
N ASP A 243 24.30 -20.07 -14.55
CA ASP A 243 24.98 -18.93 -15.16
C ASP A 243 26.11 -19.40 -16.09
N ASP A 244 27.00 -20.25 -15.58
CA ASP A 244 28.11 -20.83 -16.35
C ASP A 244 27.60 -21.58 -17.59
N PHE A 245 26.52 -22.35 -17.45
CA PHE A 245 25.86 -23.01 -18.57
C PHE A 245 25.35 -22.01 -19.62
N SER A 246 24.78 -20.89 -19.18
CA SER A 246 24.25 -19.86 -20.07
C SER A 246 25.34 -19.22 -20.92
N GLU A 247 26.52 -19.00 -20.34
CA GLU A 247 27.69 -18.45 -21.02
C GLU A 247 28.27 -19.45 -22.02
N MET A 248 28.41 -20.73 -21.63
CA MET A 248 28.87 -21.79 -22.52
C MET A 248 27.91 -22.02 -23.70
N ALA A 249 26.60 -21.89 -23.48
CA ALA A 249 25.59 -22.00 -24.52
C ALA A 249 25.50 -20.77 -25.44
N GLY A 250 26.29 -19.71 -25.19
CA GLY A 250 26.28 -18.47 -25.98
C GLY A 250 25.00 -17.66 -25.83
N CYS A 251 24.31 -17.76 -24.69
CA CYS A 251 23.05 -17.05 -24.46
C CYS A 251 23.28 -15.54 -24.30
N THR A 252 22.49 -14.74 -25.01
CA THR A 252 22.40 -13.29 -24.74
C THR A 252 21.75 -13.04 -23.39
N ALA A 253 22.00 -11.88 -22.76
CA ALA A 253 21.40 -11.51 -21.47
C ALA A 253 19.86 -11.58 -21.46
N ARG A 254 19.20 -11.34 -22.61
CA ARG A 254 17.75 -11.48 -22.74
C ARG A 254 17.34 -12.96 -22.78
N GLN A 255 18.07 -13.81 -23.48
CA GLN A 255 17.81 -15.25 -23.48
C GLN A 255 18.03 -15.85 -22.09
N LYS A 256 19.11 -15.45 -21.42
CA LYS A 256 19.40 -15.86 -20.04
C LYS A 256 18.25 -15.54 -19.09
N LEU A 257 17.69 -14.32 -19.16
CA LEU A 257 16.58 -13.91 -18.28
C LEU A 257 15.24 -14.62 -18.56
N TRP A 258 14.94 -14.94 -19.82
CA TRP A 258 13.61 -15.45 -20.20
C TRP A 258 13.56 -16.96 -20.45
N ARG A 259 14.70 -17.65 -20.55
CA ARG A 259 14.77 -19.08 -20.88
C ARG A 259 15.43 -19.95 -19.82
N LEU A 260 16.18 -19.35 -18.90
CA LEU A 260 16.85 -20.01 -17.78
C LEU A 260 16.30 -19.42 -16.48
#